data_AF-A0A8T3LJT3-F1
#
_entry.id   AF-A0A8T3LJT3-F1
#
_cell.length_a   1.000
_cell.length_b   1.000
_cell.length_c   1.000
_cell.angle_alpha   90.00
_cell.angle_beta   90.00
_cell.angle_gamma   90.00
#
_symmetry.space_group_name_H-M   'P 1'
#
loop_
_entity.id
_entity.type
_entity.pdbx_description
1 polymer ?
#
loop_
_entity_poly.entity_id
_entity_poly.type
_entity_poly.pdbx_seq_one_letter_code
_entity_poly.pdbx_strand_id
1 'polypeptide(L)'
;MQTVNERLRDESIAHAVWISRYSTGVAARMVKILNDSDAELTARLLVALDSLDPGSFTVTRLESLLASVREVNRAAINSMFTRLSGELNELAIYEAGFQLSLFDSMLPDFVADVHPLVGISPDALYAAAMARPFQGRLLSEWASDLEADRLRRITNTVRQGFLLGDTNEQIARKIRGHVSKGFQDGAL
;
A
#
# COMPACT_ATOMS: atom_id res chain seq x y z
N MET A 1 -45.06 0.22 -2.41
CA MET A 1 -44.17 -0.40 -1.40
C MET A 1 -43.03 -1.05 -2.14
N GLN A 2 -41.80 -0.83 -1.70
CA GLN A 2 -40.62 -1.42 -2.33
C GLN A 2 -40.53 -2.91 -1.95
N THR A 3 -40.24 -3.77 -2.92
CA THR A 3 -40.11 -5.22 -2.68
C THR A 3 -38.80 -5.55 -1.95
N VAL A 4 -38.73 -6.72 -1.30
CA VAL A 4 -37.48 -7.20 -0.66
C VAL A 4 -36.32 -7.25 -1.67
N ASN A 5 -36.58 -7.69 -2.90
CA ASN A 5 -35.56 -7.75 -3.96
C ASN A 5 -35.04 -6.38 -4.36
N GLU A 6 -35.91 -5.37 -4.46
CA GLU A 6 -35.51 -4.00 -4.75
C GLU A 6 -34.68 -3.41 -3.60
N ARG A 7 -35.04 -3.70 -2.35
CA ARG A 7 -34.26 -3.25 -1.17
C ARG A 7 -32.89 -3.92 -1.13
N LEU A 8 -32.81 -5.23 -1.35
CA LEU A 8 -31.54 -5.96 -1.42
C LEU A 8 -30.65 -5.43 -2.54
N ARG A 9 -31.23 -5.13 -3.71
CA ARG A 9 -30.49 -4.52 -4.81
C ARG A 9 -29.93 -3.15 -4.40
N ASP A 10 -30.77 -2.28 -3.86
CA ASP A 10 -30.37 -0.93 -3.50
C ASP A 10 -29.28 -0.94 -2.40
N GLU A 11 -29.39 -1.83 -1.40
CA GLU A 11 -28.34 -2.05 -0.40
C GLU A 11 -27.04 -2.59 -1.02
N SER A 12 -27.10 -3.53 -1.96
CA SER A 12 -25.90 -4.04 -2.63
C SER A 12 -25.18 -2.94 -3.42
N ILE A 13 -25.94 -2.04 -4.06
CA ILE A 13 -25.39 -0.89 -4.79
C ILE A 13 -24.75 0.10 -3.81
N ALA A 14 -25.45 0.41 -2.71
CA ALA A 14 -24.92 1.28 -1.67
C ALA A 14 -23.62 0.72 -1.09
N HIS A 15 -23.61 -0.58 -0.75
CA HIS A 15 -22.45 -1.30 -0.24
C HIS A 15 -21.26 -1.24 -1.21
N ALA A 16 -21.48 -1.48 -2.50
CA ALA A 16 -20.42 -1.38 -3.50
C ALA A 16 -19.78 0.03 -3.55
N VAL A 17 -20.60 1.08 -3.40
CA VAL A 17 -20.10 2.47 -3.30
C VAL A 17 -19.31 2.68 -2.01
N TRP A 18 -19.78 2.15 -0.89
CA TRP A 18 -19.06 2.23 0.39
C TRP A 18 -17.72 1.50 0.37
N ILE A 19 -17.66 0.30 -0.21
CA ILE A 19 -16.41 -0.44 -0.44
C ILE A 19 -15.46 0.40 -1.29
N SER A 20 -15.94 1.02 -2.37
CA SER A 20 -15.10 1.86 -3.23
C SER A 20 -14.53 3.08 -2.50
N ARG A 21 -15.29 3.67 -1.57
CA ARG A 21 -14.81 4.78 -0.73
C ARG A 21 -13.81 4.29 0.31
N TYR A 22 -14.10 3.16 0.94
CA TYR A 22 -13.21 2.52 1.90
C TYR A 22 -11.86 2.17 1.28
N SER A 23 -11.84 1.52 0.11
CA SER A 23 -10.61 1.16 -0.60
C SER A 23 -9.77 2.38 -0.94
N THR A 24 -10.39 3.46 -1.42
CA THR A 24 -9.72 4.74 -1.69
C THR A 24 -9.13 5.34 -0.42
N GLY A 25 -9.87 5.29 0.69
CA GLY A 25 -9.40 5.77 1.99
C GLY A 25 -8.21 4.96 2.54
N VAL A 26 -8.24 3.63 2.42
CA VAL A 26 -7.13 2.74 2.81
C VAL A 26 -5.90 3.05 1.95
N ALA A 27 -6.07 3.16 0.63
CA ALA A 27 -4.97 3.50 -0.27
C ALA A 27 -4.31 4.84 0.10
N ALA A 28 -5.10 5.87 0.39
CA ALA A 28 -4.60 7.17 0.83
C ALA A 28 -3.83 7.07 2.17
N ARG A 29 -4.29 6.24 3.12
CA ARG A 29 -3.56 5.97 4.37
C ARG A 29 -2.22 5.27 4.11
N MET A 30 -2.18 4.30 3.20
CA MET A 30 -0.95 3.58 2.86
C MET A 30 0.08 4.52 2.21
N VAL A 31 -0.36 5.35 1.27
CA VAL A 31 0.47 6.40 0.65
C VAL A 31 1.00 7.37 1.70
N LYS A 32 0.17 7.76 2.68
CA LYS A 32 0.61 8.63 3.77
C LYS A 32 1.75 8.00 4.59
N ILE A 33 1.66 6.72 4.94
CA ILE A 33 2.72 6.01 5.68
C ILE A 33 4.04 6.03 4.92
N LEU A 34 3.99 5.82 3.60
CA LEU A 34 5.19 5.92 2.75
C LEU A 34 5.75 7.34 2.73
N ASN A 35 4.90 8.35 2.49
CA ASN A 35 5.31 9.75 2.44
C ASN A 35 5.89 10.25 3.77
N ASP A 36 5.35 9.80 4.91
CA ASP A 36 5.86 10.16 6.24
C ASP A 36 7.29 9.58 6.43
N SER A 37 7.55 8.40 5.87
CA SER A 37 8.87 7.74 5.89
C SER A 37 9.87 8.39 4.91
N ASP A 38 9.39 9.04 3.85
CA ASP A 38 10.23 9.68 2.82
C ASP A 38 11.04 10.86 3.37
N ALA A 39 10.54 11.54 4.39
CA ALA A 39 11.29 12.59 5.07
C ALA A 39 12.53 12.05 5.78
N GLU A 40 12.39 10.95 6.52
CA GLU A 40 13.51 10.28 7.15
C GLU A 40 14.48 9.70 6.11
N LEU A 41 13.94 9.07 5.06
CA LEU A 41 14.76 8.50 3.98
C LEU A 41 15.62 9.59 3.32
N THR A 42 15.03 10.73 2.99
CA THR A 42 15.74 11.87 2.36
C THR A 42 16.83 12.41 3.29
N ALA A 43 16.54 12.53 4.59
CA ALA A 43 17.53 13.00 5.57
C ALA A 43 18.72 12.05 5.71
N ARG A 44 18.47 10.74 5.81
CA ARG A 44 19.55 9.74 5.86
C ARG A 44 20.35 9.68 4.56
N LEU A 45 19.67 9.87 3.43
CA LEU A 45 20.34 9.97 2.14
C LEU A 45 21.30 11.17 2.09
N LEU A 46 20.88 12.36 2.50
CA LEU A 46 21.75 13.54 2.54
C LEU A 46 23.01 13.29 3.37
N VAL A 47 22.85 12.73 4.58
CA VAL A 47 23.98 12.37 5.44
C VAL A 47 24.93 11.37 4.75
N ALA A 48 24.36 10.37 4.05
CA ALA A 48 25.16 9.41 3.30
C ALA A 48 25.91 10.05 2.12
N LEU A 49 25.28 11.00 1.42
CA LEU A 49 25.89 11.73 0.30
C LEU A 49 26.98 12.69 0.76
N ASP A 50 26.83 13.37 1.89
CA ASP A 50 27.84 14.28 2.44
C ASP A 50 29.12 13.56 2.87
N SER A 51 29.02 12.28 3.22
CA SER A 51 30.16 11.42 3.54
C SER A 51 30.92 10.90 2.31
N LEU A 52 30.42 11.19 1.10
CA LEU A 52 30.92 10.64 -0.15
C LEU A 52 31.95 11.60 -0.77
N ASP A 53 33.21 11.17 -0.83
CA ASP A 53 34.27 11.91 -1.53
C ASP A 53 34.10 11.73 -3.06
N PRO A 54 33.92 12.82 -3.83
CA PRO A 54 33.78 12.78 -5.29
C PRO A 54 34.90 12.03 -6.02
N GLY A 55 36.11 11.99 -5.44
CA GLY A 55 37.26 11.30 -6.03
C GLY A 55 37.25 9.77 -5.88
N SER A 56 36.31 9.20 -5.11
CA SER A 56 36.31 7.77 -4.71
C SER A 56 35.05 7.00 -5.12
N PHE A 57 34.27 7.53 -6.06
CA PHE A 57 32.99 6.96 -6.46
C PHE A 57 33.14 5.57 -7.11
N THR A 58 32.61 4.55 -6.44
CA THR A 58 32.50 3.17 -6.96
C THR A 58 31.12 2.61 -6.64
N VAL A 59 30.66 1.63 -7.42
CA VAL A 59 29.37 0.97 -7.21
C VAL A 59 29.29 0.35 -5.81
N THR A 60 30.33 -0.37 -5.38
CA THR A 60 30.38 -1.03 -4.07
C THR A 60 30.33 -0.03 -2.92
N ARG A 61 30.98 1.13 -3.05
CA ARG A 61 30.94 2.18 -2.02
C ARG A 61 29.57 2.86 -1.95
N LEU A 62 28.96 3.15 -3.09
CA LEU A 62 27.59 3.66 -3.14
C LEU A 62 26.60 2.70 -2.48
N GLU A 63 26.72 1.40 -2.74
CA GLU A 63 25.86 0.38 -2.14
C GLU A 63 26.03 0.28 -0.62
N SER A 64 27.26 0.40 -0.13
CA SER A 64 27.56 0.47 1.31
C SER A 64 26.95 1.71 1.96
N LEU A 65 27.08 2.87 1.32
CA LEU A 65 26.54 4.14 1.82
C LEU A 65 25.01 4.17 1.82
N LEU A 66 24.37 3.56 0.82
CA LEU A 66 22.92 3.43 0.75
C LEU A 66 22.36 2.31 1.63
N ALA A 67 23.18 1.58 2.41
CA ALA A 67 22.69 0.55 3.32
C ALA A 67 21.70 1.11 4.36
N SER A 68 21.97 2.29 4.93
CA SER A 68 21.06 2.95 5.87
C SER A 68 19.72 3.35 5.23
N VAL A 69 19.77 3.78 3.96
CA VAL A 69 18.60 4.14 3.15
C VAL A 69 17.76 2.90 2.82
N ARG A 70 18.42 1.77 2.51
CA ARG A 70 17.77 0.47 2.28
C ARG A 70 16.99 0.00 3.50
N GLU A 71 17.58 0.08 4.68
CA GLU A 71 16.90 -0.33 5.92
C GLU A 71 15.68 0.53 6.23
N VAL A 72 15.75 1.86 6.02
CA VAL A 72 14.57 2.73 6.17
C VAL A 72 13.50 2.40 5.14
N ASN A 73 13.89 2.20 3.88
CA ASN A 73 12.95 1.83 2.82
C ASN A 73 12.23 0.52 3.15
N ARG A 74 12.96 -0.49 3.60
CA ARG A 74 12.39 -1.78 4.02
C ARG A 74 11.45 -1.62 5.21
N ALA A 75 11.85 -0.86 6.22
CA ALA A 75 11.01 -0.59 7.38
C ALA A 75 9.70 0.12 7.00
N ALA A 76 9.77 1.10 6.10
CA ALA A 76 8.61 1.84 5.59
C ALA A 76 7.63 0.92 4.84
N ILE A 77 8.14 0.10 3.92
CA ILE A 77 7.34 -0.86 3.15
C ILE A 77 6.71 -1.90 4.10
N ASN A 78 7.49 -2.47 5.02
CA ASN A 78 6.97 -3.44 5.99
C ASN A 78 5.89 -2.85 6.90
N SER A 79 6.07 -1.61 7.36
CA SER A 79 5.08 -0.90 8.17
C SER A 79 3.78 -0.69 7.39
N MET A 80 3.88 -0.21 6.14
CA MET A 80 2.73 -0.05 5.25
C MET A 80 2.01 -1.39 5.01
N PHE A 81 2.73 -2.47 4.69
CA PHE A 81 2.13 -3.79 4.45
C PHE A 81 1.49 -4.39 5.70
N THR A 82 2.10 -4.21 6.86
CA THR A 82 1.53 -4.64 8.14
C THR A 82 0.21 -3.92 8.40
N ARG A 83 0.17 -2.60 8.17
CA ARG A 83 -1.06 -1.82 8.32
C ARG A 83 -2.13 -2.22 7.29
N LEU A 84 -1.76 -2.40 6.03
CA LEU A 84 -2.67 -2.88 4.98
C LEU A 84 -3.26 -4.24 5.32
N SER A 85 -2.44 -5.18 5.79
CA SER A 85 -2.89 -6.52 6.18
C SER A 85 -3.90 -6.45 7.33
N GLY A 86 -3.68 -5.56 8.30
CA GLY A 86 -4.64 -5.30 9.38
C GLY A 86 -5.98 -4.76 8.86
N GLU A 87 -5.96 -3.76 7.98
CA GLU A 87 -7.17 -3.20 7.36
C GLU A 87 -7.93 -4.25 6.55
N LEU A 88 -7.22 -5.10 5.78
CA LEU A 88 -7.84 -6.18 5.01
C LEU A 88 -8.44 -7.27 5.91
N ASN A 89 -7.83 -7.54 7.07
CA ASN A 89 -8.38 -8.48 8.04
C ASN A 89 -9.65 -7.91 8.69
N GLU A 90 -9.63 -6.64 9.10
CA GLU A 90 -10.83 -5.95 9.62
C GLU A 90 -11.95 -5.93 8.58
N LEU A 91 -11.62 -5.69 7.30
CA LEU A 91 -12.58 -5.76 6.21
C LEU A 91 -13.15 -7.18 6.04
N ALA A 92 -12.31 -8.22 6.10
CA ALA A 92 -12.77 -9.60 5.98
C ALA A 92 -13.75 -9.98 7.10
N ILE A 93 -13.50 -9.53 8.34
CA ILE A 93 -14.41 -9.71 9.48
C ILE A 93 -15.75 -9.01 9.21
N TYR A 94 -15.71 -7.78 8.72
CA TYR A 94 -16.91 -7.02 8.39
C TYR A 94 -17.72 -7.67 7.27
N GLU A 95 -17.09 -8.03 6.15
CA GLU A 95 -17.76 -8.60 4.98
C GLU A 95 -18.35 -10.00 5.27
N ALA A 96 -17.66 -10.81 6.08
CA ALA A 96 -18.17 -12.11 6.50
C ALA A 96 -19.51 -12.00 7.27
N GLY A 97 -19.71 -10.91 8.01
CA GLY A 97 -20.94 -10.64 8.76
C GLY A 97 -21.99 -9.83 8.00
N PHE A 98 -21.58 -8.97 7.07
CA PHE A 98 -22.47 -8.05 6.34
C PHE A 98 -23.58 -8.79 5.57
N GLN A 99 -23.22 -9.80 4.80
CA GLN A 99 -24.21 -10.51 3.98
C GLN A 99 -25.23 -11.26 4.84
N LEU A 100 -24.78 -11.81 5.97
CA LEU A 100 -25.63 -12.54 6.91
C LEU A 100 -26.63 -11.60 7.57
N SER A 101 -26.18 -10.45 8.08
CA SER A 101 -27.04 -9.46 8.74
C SER A 101 -28.01 -8.79 7.76
N LEU A 102 -27.59 -8.57 6.52
CA LEU A 102 -28.46 -8.09 5.45
C LEU A 102 -29.61 -9.07 5.19
N PHE A 103 -29.29 -10.37 5.06
CA PHE A 103 -30.32 -11.38 4.84
C PHE A 103 -31.22 -11.59 6.06
N ASP A 104 -30.67 -11.64 7.26
CA ASP A 104 -31.45 -11.78 8.49
C ASP A 104 -32.45 -10.62 8.68
N SER A 105 -32.06 -9.39 8.32
CA SER A 105 -32.93 -8.21 8.45
C SER A 105 -33.97 -8.03 7.34
N MET A 106 -33.80 -8.69 6.19
CA MET A 106 -34.63 -8.46 5.00
C MET A 106 -35.42 -9.67 4.51
N LEU A 107 -34.96 -10.90 4.82
CA LEU A 107 -35.67 -12.10 4.41
C LEU A 107 -36.92 -12.32 5.28
N PRO A 108 -38.06 -12.64 4.67
CA PRO A 108 -39.24 -13.08 5.42
C PRO A 108 -38.99 -14.43 6.13
N ASP A 109 -39.60 -14.61 7.30
CA ASP A 109 -39.47 -15.81 8.14
C ASP A 109 -39.71 -17.12 7.37
N PHE A 110 -40.71 -17.15 6.48
CA PHE A 110 -41.04 -18.34 5.69
C PHE A 110 -39.93 -18.79 4.72
N VAL A 111 -39.01 -17.88 4.35
CA VAL A 111 -37.82 -18.20 3.54
C VAL A 111 -36.68 -18.67 4.44
N ALA A 112 -36.47 -17.99 5.56
CA ALA A 112 -35.43 -18.33 6.53
C ALA A 112 -35.63 -19.73 7.14
N ASP A 113 -36.88 -20.14 7.35
CA ASP A 113 -37.24 -21.46 7.88
C ASP A 113 -36.89 -22.62 6.91
N VAL A 114 -36.93 -22.36 5.60
CA VAL A 114 -36.63 -23.36 4.56
C VAL A 114 -35.14 -23.35 4.19
N HIS A 115 -34.49 -22.20 4.30
CA HIS A 115 -33.10 -21.98 3.91
C HIS A 115 -32.31 -21.34 5.06
N PRO A 116 -31.72 -22.14 5.95
CA PRO A 116 -30.91 -21.60 7.05
C PRO A 116 -29.69 -20.87 6.50
N LEU A 117 -29.48 -19.65 6.98
CA LEU A 117 -28.34 -18.84 6.61
C LEU A 117 -27.06 -19.42 7.23
N VAL A 118 -26.04 -19.64 6.41
CA VAL A 118 -24.74 -20.15 6.84
C VAL A 118 -23.70 -19.04 6.69
N GLY A 119 -23.07 -18.67 7.79
CA GLY A 119 -21.97 -17.70 7.81
C GLY A 119 -20.68 -18.28 7.22
N ILE A 120 -19.84 -17.41 6.69
CA ILE A 120 -18.49 -17.75 6.24
C ILE A 120 -17.51 -17.39 7.35
N SER A 121 -16.52 -18.24 7.60
CA SER A 121 -15.44 -17.92 8.56
C SER A 121 -14.63 -16.71 8.04
N PRO A 122 -14.44 -15.65 8.85
CA PRO A 122 -13.60 -14.52 8.48
C PRO A 122 -12.18 -14.93 8.08
N ASP A 123 -11.59 -15.88 8.82
CA ASP A 123 -10.24 -16.38 8.54
C ASP A 123 -10.16 -17.09 7.19
N ALA A 124 -11.17 -17.90 6.86
CA ALA A 124 -11.26 -18.57 5.57
C ALA A 124 -11.43 -17.57 4.43
N LEU A 125 -12.25 -16.51 4.64
CA LEU A 125 -12.44 -15.44 3.67
C LEU A 125 -11.14 -14.66 3.43
N TYR A 126 -10.46 -14.26 4.51
CA TYR A 126 -9.18 -13.55 4.43
C TYR A 126 -8.11 -14.39 3.73
N ALA A 127 -7.97 -15.66 4.11
CA ALA A 127 -7.01 -16.57 3.48
C ALA A 127 -7.30 -16.76 1.99
N ALA A 128 -8.57 -16.93 1.62
CA ALA A 128 -8.98 -17.04 0.22
C ALA A 128 -8.72 -15.76 -0.58
N ALA A 129 -8.89 -14.59 0.02
CA ALA A 129 -8.59 -13.31 -0.61
C ALA A 129 -7.09 -13.13 -0.82
N MET A 130 -6.26 -13.45 0.19
CA MET A 130 -4.80 -13.31 0.10
C MET A 130 -4.14 -14.34 -0.83
N ALA A 131 -4.75 -15.52 -1.00
CA ALA A 131 -4.27 -16.55 -1.91
C ALA A 131 -4.59 -16.25 -3.39
N ARG A 132 -5.45 -15.26 -3.67
CA ARG A 132 -5.82 -14.91 -5.04
C ARG A 132 -4.87 -13.86 -5.60
N PRO A 133 -4.28 -14.09 -6.77
CA PRO A 133 -3.46 -13.09 -7.43
C PRO A 133 -4.34 -11.91 -7.88
N PHE A 134 -3.85 -10.69 -7.67
CA PHE A 134 -4.41 -9.49 -8.28
C PHE A 134 -3.42 -8.95 -9.30
N GLN A 135 -3.94 -8.61 -10.49
CA GLN A 135 -3.12 -8.17 -11.62
C GLN A 135 -1.99 -9.16 -11.97
N GLY A 136 -2.25 -10.46 -11.78
CA GLY A 136 -1.32 -11.54 -12.11
C GLY A 136 -0.28 -11.87 -11.03
N ARG A 137 -0.34 -11.26 -9.83
CA ARG A 137 0.64 -11.45 -8.75
C ARG A 137 0.01 -11.46 -7.37
N LEU A 138 0.69 -12.04 -6.39
CA LEU A 138 0.24 -12.04 -4.99
C LEU A 138 0.57 -10.72 -4.29
N LEU A 139 -0.17 -10.39 -3.23
CA LEU A 139 0.06 -9.16 -2.43
C LEU A 139 1.47 -9.09 -1.85
N SER A 140 1.98 -10.23 -1.40
CA SER A 140 3.34 -10.37 -0.91
C SER A 140 4.39 -10.07 -1.98
N GLU A 141 4.14 -10.48 -3.23
CA GLU A 141 5.06 -10.21 -4.34
C GLU A 141 5.09 -8.73 -4.70
N TRP A 142 3.93 -8.07 -4.68
CA TRP A 142 3.86 -6.61 -4.83
C TRP A 142 4.64 -5.87 -3.74
N ALA A 143 4.68 -6.42 -2.52
CA ALA A 143 5.49 -5.86 -1.45
C ALA A 143 6.98 -5.89 -1.73
N SER A 144 7.47 -7.07 -2.10
CA SER A 144 8.88 -7.29 -2.41
C SER A 144 9.33 -6.43 -3.60
N ASP A 145 8.50 -6.34 -4.63
CA ASP A 145 8.83 -5.55 -5.82
C ASP A 145 8.78 -4.05 -5.56
N LEU A 146 7.83 -3.56 -4.77
CA LEU A 146 7.77 -2.14 -4.44
C LEU A 146 9.03 -1.70 -3.68
N GLU A 147 9.51 -2.50 -2.73
CA GLU A 147 10.79 -2.24 -2.04
C GLU A 147 11.95 -2.18 -3.03
N ALA A 148 12.08 -3.20 -3.89
CA ALA A 148 13.16 -3.32 -4.86
C ALA A 148 13.15 -2.21 -5.91
N ASP A 149 11.98 -1.88 -6.46
CA ASP A 149 11.78 -0.85 -7.48
C ASP A 149 12.17 0.53 -6.96
N ARG A 150 11.69 0.85 -5.76
CA ARG A 150 11.95 2.15 -5.14
C ARG A 150 13.44 2.32 -4.85
N LEU A 151 14.09 1.27 -4.34
CA LEU A 151 15.54 1.27 -4.14
C LEU A 151 16.33 1.41 -5.45
N ARG A 152 15.88 0.73 -6.52
CA ARG A 152 16.49 0.86 -7.85
C ARG A 152 16.38 2.30 -8.37
N ARG A 153 15.19 2.92 -8.25
CA ARG A 153 14.97 4.32 -8.65
C ARG A 153 15.86 5.30 -7.86
N ILE A 154 15.94 5.14 -6.53
CA ILE A 154 16.84 5.94 -5.68
C ILE A 154 18.29 5.79 -6.16
N THR A 155 18.78 4.56 -6.28
CA THR A 155 20.17 4.28 -6.66
C THR A 155 20.52 4.85 -8.03
N ASN A 156 19.62 4.69 -9.02
CA ASN A 156 19.82 5.24 -10.36
C ASN A 156 19.83 6.77 -10.37
N THR A 157 18.98 7.40 -9.56
CA THR A 157 18.94 8.87 -9.44
C THR A 157 20.20 9.41 -8.80
N VAL A 158 20.73 8.74 -7.76
CA VAL A 158 22.03 9.11 -7.16
C VAL A 158 23.17 8.97 -8.18
N ARG A 159 23.23 7.83 -8.90
CA ARG A 159 24.26 7.60 -9.93
C ARG A 159 24.20 8.68 -11.01
N GLN A 160 23.01 8.98 -11.52
CA GLN A 160 22.84 10.00 -12.56
C GLN A 160 23.24 11.37 -12.05
N GLY A 161 22.84 11.74 -10.83
CA GLY A 161 23.18 13.04 -10.27
C GLY A 161 24.68 13.25 -10.07
N PHE A 162 25.39 12.23 -9.58
CA PHE A 162 26.86 12.27 -9.50
C PHE A 162 27.51 12.43 -10.87
N LEU A 163 27.04 11.70 -11.89
CA LEU A 163 27.57 11.80 -13.26
C LEU A 163 27.34 13.17 -13.89
N LEU A 164 26.23 13.84 -13.54
CA LEU A 164 25.88 15.17 -14.03
C LEU A 164 26.55 16.30 -13.22
N GLY A 165 27.21 15.99 -12.10
CA GLY A 165 27.79 16.98 -11.20
C GLY A 165 26.75 17.75 -10.38
N ASP A 166 25.57 17.17 -10.14
CA ASP A 166 24.56 17.74 -9.25
C ASP A 166 25.08 17.82 -7.80
N THR A 167 24.61 18.81 -7.02
CA THR A 167 24.87 18.87 -5.58
C THR A 167 24.07 17.81 -4.82
N ASN A 168 24.52 17.45 -3.62
CA ASN A 168 23.82 16.48 -2.76
C ASN A 168 22.36 16.87 -2.51
N GLU A 169 22.08 18.17 -2.34
CA GLU A 169 20.72 18.69 -2.16
C GLU A 169 19.87 18.58 -3.43
N GLN A 170 20.47 18.75 -4.61
CA GLN A 170 19.78 18.57 -5.89
C GLN A 170 19.42 17.09 -6.10
N ILE A 171 20.35 16.17 -5.78
CA ILE A 171 20.11 14.72 -5.84
C ILE A 171 19.00 14.32 -4.88
N ALA A 172 19.09 14.73 -3.62
CA ALA A 172 18.07 14.44 -2.61
C ALA A 172 16.70 15.01 -2.99
N ARG A 173 16.66 16.21 -3.61
CA ARG A 173 15.41 16.80 -4.12
C ARG A 173 14.83 16.03 -5.30
N LYS A 174 15.65 15.57 -6.24
CA LYS A 174 15.21 14.71 -7.36
C LYS A 174 14.64 13.38 -6.87
N ILE A 175 15.16 12.87 -5.75
CA ILE A 175 14.66 11.63 -5.16
C ILE A 175 13.34 11.86 -4.43
N ARG A 176 13.27 12.88 -3.56
CA ARG A 176 12.04 13.22 -2.82
C ARG A 176 10.90 13.66 -3.74
N GLY A 177 11.19 14.35 -4.83
CA GLY A 177 10.19 15.03 -5.64
C GLY A 177 9.68 16.31 -4.99
N HIS A 178 8.78 16.99 -5.70
CA HIS A 178 8.22 18.27 -5.30
C HIS A 178 6.85 18.12 -4.65
N VAL A 179 6.67 18.80 -3.51
CA VAL A 179 5.38 18.87 -2.80
C VAL A 179 4.27 19.41 -3.72
N SER A 180 4.59 20.40 -4.57
CA SER A 180 3.65 21.01 -5.51
C SER A 180 3.13 20.07 -6.61
N LYS A 181 3.81 18.94 -6.84
CA LYS A 181 3.38 17.89 -7.78
C LYS A 181 2.95 16.60 -7.07
N GLY A 182 2.70 16.67 -5.76
CA GLY A 182 2.36 15.50 -4.96
C GLY A 182 3.44 14.43 -4.97
N PHE A 183 4.71 14.83 -5.08
CA PHE A 183 5.90 13.95 -5.14
C PHE A 183 5.97 13.01 -6.35
N GLN A 184 5.06 13.12 -7.32
CA GLN A 184 4.99 12.27 -8.51
C GLN A 184 6.20 12.41 -9.45
N ASP A 185 7.00 13.48 -9.30
CA ASP A 185 8.22 13.72 -10.05
C ASP A 185 9.49 13.25 -9.31
N GLY A 186 9.33 12.62 -8.15
CA GLY A 186 10.39 11.99 -7.38
C GLY A 186 10.69 10.55 -7.81
N ALA A 187 11.77 9.99 -7.25
CA ALA A 187 12.11 8.57 -7.38
C ALA A 187 11.33 7.67 -6.40
N LEU A 188 10.65 8.28 -5.42
CA LEU A 188 9.96 7.66 -4.29
C LEU A 188 8.51 7.31 -4.57
#